data_AF-A0A2G9ICQ9-F1
#
_entry.id   AF-A0A2G9ICQ9-F1
#
_cell.length_a   1.000
_cell.length_b   1.000
_cell.length_c   1.000
_cell.angle_alpha   90.00
_cell.angle_beta   90.00
_cell.angle_gamma   90.00
#
_symmetry.space_group_name_H-M   'P 1'
#
loop_
_entity.id
_entity.type
_entity.pdbx_description
1 polymer ?
#
loop_
_entity_poly.entity_id
_entity_poly.type
_entity_poly.pdbx_seq_one_letter_code
_entity_poly.pdbx_strand_id
1 'polypeptide(L)'
;MDKILIACNNDSTTVLHDFLESCADEAKQICADNSIEYSPVYPPNLSEQNVIGIMPEHQLCFFAGHGDTDGIYNEAEEAVVSIHTTNYNFRNKGLYCVACSCAQKLHPHLKAHDLRFFVGYNNTFNVRGEHEPFINSAIAGLKSFLNGDTLKVAKEKMITTYDTQIAALDIIDPMAAVELVHNKEALVFDGNDDLLFSDLQ
;
A
#
# COMPACT_ATOMS: atom_id res chain seq x y z
N MET A 1 -15.86 13.86 6.42
CA MET A 1 -15.96 13.01 5.22
C MET A 1 -14.70 12.19 5.19
N ASP A 2 -14.83 10.89 4.93
CA ASP A 2 -13.69 10.02 4.87
C ASP A 2 -12.92 10.30 3.59
N LYS A 3 -11.65 10.68 3.75
CA LYS A 3 -10.80 11.13 2.65
C LYS A 3 -9.49 10.35 2.65
N ILE A 4 -9.19 9.74 1.51
CA ILE A 4 -7.99 8.89 1.32
C ILE A 4 -7.01 9.61 0.40
N LEU A 5 -5.73 9.58 0.75
CA LEU A 5 -4.66 10.01 -0.12
C LEU A 5 -4.19 8.82 -0.96
N ILE A 6 -4.13 8.96 -2.28
CA ILE A 6 -3.63 7.94 -3.20
C ILE A 6 -2.39 8.50 -3.89
N ALA A 7 -1.22 8.05 -3.44
CA ALA A 7 0.07 8.46 -3.98
C ALA A 7 0.67 7.33 -4.84
N CYS A 8 1.23 7.66 -5.99
CA CYS A 8 1.84 6.66 -6.87
C CYS A 8 3.02 7.24 -7.64
N ASN A 9 4.14 6.51 -7.68
CA ASN A 9 5.23 6.77 -8.61
C ASN A 9 4.96 6.05 -9.93
N ASN A 10 4.25 6.71 -10.86
CA ASN A 10 4.01 6.23 -12.22
C ASN A 10 4.90 6.93 -13.27
N ASP A 11 6.06 7.48 -12.87
CA ASP A 11 6.96 8.08 -13.85
C ASP A 11 7.42 7.03 -14.87
N SER A 12 7.35 7.36 -16.16
CA SER A 12 7.66 6.43 -17.26
C SER A 12 9.08 5.85 -17.24
N THR A 13 10.01 6.48 -16.51
CA THR A 13 11.38 5.99 -16.33
C THR A 13 11.52 5.01 -15.16
N THR A 14 10.50 4.93 -14.30
CA THR A 14 10.44 4.04 -13.14
C THR A 14 10.15 2.60 -13.59
N VAL A 15 10.89 1.66 -13.02
CA VAL A 15 10.68 0.22 -13.23
C VAL A 15 9.34 -0.16 -12.60
N LEU A 16 8.52 -0.92 -13.33
CA LEU A 16 7.15 -1.30 -12.94
C LEU A 16 6.14 -0.13 -12.88
N HIS A 17 6.39 1.01 -13.54
CA HIS A 17 5.42 2.13 -13.55
C HIS A 17 3.99 1.71 -13.90
N ASP A 18 3.79 0.87 -14.93
CA ASP A 18 2.45 0.36 -15.31
C ASP A 18 1.78 -0.43 -14.19
N PHE A 19 2.55 -1.25 -13.46
CA PHE A 19 2.04 -2.04 -12.33
C PHE A 19 1.66 -1.13 -11.16
N LEU A 20 2.50 -0.13 -10.85
CA LEU A 20 2.25 0.83 -9.78
C LEU A 20 1.03 1.69 -10.09
N GLU A 21 0.91 2.17 -11.32
CA GLU A 21 -0.25 2.91 -11.80
C GLU A 21 -1.52 2.05 -11.71
N SER A 22 -1.47 0.79 -12.15
CA SER A 22 -2.60 -0.13 -12.06
C SER A 22 -3.04 -0.37 -10.61
N CYS A 23 -2.10 -0.50 -9.67
CA CYS A 23 -2.41 -0.59 -8.24
C CYS A 23 -3.12 0.67 -7.72
N ALA A 24 -2.67 1.85 -8.16
CA ALA A 24 -3.30 3.12 -7.79
C ALA A 24 -4.69 3.27 -8.43
N ASP A 25 -4.88 2.84 -9.67
CA ASP A 25 -6.17 2.86 -10.36
C ASP A 25 -7.20 1.96 -9.69
N GLU A 26 -6.80 0.75 -9.27
CA GLU A 26 -7.65 -0.12 -8.46
C GLU A 26 -8.04 0.54 -7.13
N ALA A 27 -7.10 1.19 -6.45
CA ALA A 27 -7.39 1.94 -5.22
C ALA A 27 -8.40 3.08 -5.45
N LYS A 28 -8.28 3.82 -6.56
CA LYS A 28 -9.24 4.87 -6.95
C LYS A 28 -10.62 4.28 -7.26
N GLN A 29 -10.67 3.16 -7.98
CA GLN A 29 -11.91 2.49 -8.32
C GLN A 29 -12.63 2.00 -7.06
N ILE A 30 -11.92 1.41 -6.10
CA ILE A 30 -12.49 1.02 -4.80
C ILE A 30 -13.08 2.23 -4.07
N CYS A 31 -12.38 3.38 -4.07
CA CYS A 31 -12.89 4.60 -3.46
C CYS A 31 -14.17 5.09 -4.16
N ALA A 32 -14.19 5.09 -5.49
CA ALA A 32 -15.35 5.48 -6.29
C ALA A 32 -16.56 4.57 -6.02
N ASP A 33 -16.35 3.25 -5.99
CA ASP A 33 -17.39 2.25 -5.72
C ASP A 33 -18.03 2.42 -4.34
N ASN A 34 -17.24 2.87 -3.35
CA ASN A 34 -17.67 3.09 -1.97
C ASN A 34 -18.05 4.55 -1.67
N SER A 35 -18.05 5.44 -2.67
CA SER A 35 -18.31 6.88 -2.50
C SER A 35 -17.38 7.55 -1.46
N ILE A 36 -16.12 7.10 -1.39
CA ILE A 36 -15.07 7.67 -0.55
C ILE A 36 -14.34 8.75 -1.35
N GLU A 37 -14.14 9.93 -0.74
CA GLU A 37 -13.36 10.99 -1.38
C GLU A 37 -11.88 10.60 -1.40
N TYR A 38 -11.20 10.84 -2.52
CA TYR A 38 -9.76 10.64 -2.57
C TYR A 38 -9.03 11.81 -3.22
N SER A 39 -7.78 12.04 -2.80
CA SER A 39 -6.86 12.97 -3.43
C SER A 39 -5.70 12.22 -4.07
N PRO A 40 -5.49 12.37 -5.39
CA PRO A 40 -4.36 11.74 -6.06
C PRO A 40 -3.09 12.57 -5.99
N VAL A 41 -1.93 11.92 -5.88
CA VAL A 41 -0.60 12.56 -5.95
C VAL A 41 0.34 11.69 -6.80
N TYR A 42 0.91 12.30 -7.84
CA TYR A 42 1.81 11.65 -8.80
C TYR A 42 3.00 12.55 -9.13
N PRO A 43 4.08 12.02 -9.73
CA PRO A 43 5.13 12.80 -10.36
C PRO A 43 4.58 13.90 -11.28
N PRO A 44 5.20 15.09 -11.34
CA PRO A 44 6.38 15.52 -10.56
C PRO A 44 6.02 16.08 -9.17
N ASN A 45 4.76 15.93 -8.73
CA ASN A 45 4.27 16.48 -7.48
C ASN A 45 4.37 15.49 -6.31
N LEU A 46 4.93 14.29 -6.54
CA LEU A 46 5.14 13.28 -5.52
C LEU A 46 6.28 13.71 -4.59
N SER A 47 5.94 14.32 -3.47
CA SER A 47 6.90 14.88 -2.52
C SER A 47 6.42 14.73 -1.08
N GLU A 48 7.33 14.84 -0.11
CA GLU A 48 6.98 14.88 1.32
C GLU A 48 5.87 15.88 1.61
N GLN A 49 5.96 17.11 1.07
CA GLN A 49 4.98 18.16 1.31
C GLN A 49 3.59 17.82 0.77
N ASN A 50 3.53 17.18 -0.40
CA ASN A 50 2.25 16.82 -1.02
C ASN A 50 1.69 15.48 -0.55
N VAL A 51 2.45 14.72 0.26
CA VAL A 51 1.96 13.51 0.92
C VAL A 51 1.77 13.77 2.41
N ILE A 52 2.86 13.93 3.16
CA ILE A 52 2.83 14.17 4.61
C ILE A 52 2.14 15.50 4.93
N GLY A 53 2.41 16.56 4.17
CA GLY A 53 1.88 17.90 4.46
C GLY A 53 0.35 17.98 4.37
N ILE A 54 -0.30 17.12 3.58
CA ILE A 54 -1.76 17.10 3.41
C ILE A 54 -2.44 15.96 4.18
N MET A 55 -1.68 15.04 4.81
CA MET A 55 -2.25 13.99 5.66
C MET A 55 -3.19 14.47 6.78
N PRO A 56 -3.10 15.70 7.34
CA PRO A 56 -4.09 16.19 8.29
C PRO A 56 -5.53 16.18 7.75
N GLU A 57 -5.72 16.31 6.44
CA GLU A 57 -7.03 16.27 5.76
C GLU A 57 -7.47 14.86 5.36
N HIS A 58 -6.63 13.84 5.59
CA HIS A 58 -6.84 12.47 5.14
C HIS A 58 -6.78 11.49 6.31
N GLN A 59 -7.36 10.31 6.14
CA GLN A 59 -7.41 9.27 7.19
C GLN A 59 -6.45 8.12 6.91
N LEU A 60 -6.20 7.88 5.62
CA LEU A 60 -5.37 6.80 5.10
C LEU A 60 -4.56 7.32 3.92
N CYS A 61 -3.29 6.93 3.86
CA CYS A 61 -2.48 7.04 2.66
C CYS A 61 -2.33 5.66 2.02
N PHE A 62 -2.77 5.51 0.79
CA PHE A 62 -2.31 4.45 -0.11
C PHE A 62 -1.09 4.96 -0.88
N PHE A 63 -0.03 4.15 -0.95
CA PHE A 63 1.18 4.48 -1.70
C PHE A 63 1.62 3.29 -2.57
N ALA A 64 1.81 3.50 -3.86
CA ALA A 64 2.45 2.54 -4.76
C ALA A 64 3.75 3.13 -5.32
N GLY A 65 4.89 2.51 -5.03
CA GLY A 65 6.16 3.00 -5.55
C GLY A 65 7.38 2.23 -5.04
N HIS A 66 8.55 2.82 -5.21
CA HIS A 66 9.78 2.29 -4.64
C HIS A 66 9.87 2.57 -3.15
N GLY A 67 10.51 1.63 -2.46
CA GLY A 67 10.77 1.72 -1.03
C GLY A 67 12.02 0.93 -0.68
N ASP A 68 12.54 1.23 0.50
CA ASP A 68 13.61 0.50 1.14
C ASP A 68 13.32 0.32 2.63
N THR A 69 14.34 0.00 3.42
CA THR A 69 14.16 -0.21 4.86
C THR A 69 13.71 1.05 5.59
N ASP A 70 14.13 2.22 5.11
CA ASP A 70 14.06 3.51 5.78
C ASP A 70 12.84 4.32 5.31
N GLY A 71 12.35 4.11 4.08
CA GLY A 71 11.26 4.92 3.54
C GLY A 71 10.65 4.45 2.22
N ILE A 72 9.79 5.30 1.68
CA ILE A 72 9.22 5.26 0.33
C ILE A 72 9.57 6.56 -0.39
N TYR A 73 9.82 6.46 -1.70
CA TYR A 73 10.53 7.48 -2.46
C TYR A 73 9.79 7.86 -3.74
N ASN A 74 10.05 9.06 -4.22
CA ASN A 74 9.54 9.56 -5.49
C ASN A 74 10.43 9.12 -6.67
N GLU A 75 10.13 9.62 -7.87
CA GLU A 75 10.86 9.36 -9.11
C GLU A 75 12.31 9.86 -9.10
N ALA A 76 12.63 10.82 -8.23
CA ALA A 76 13.95 11.40 -8.06
C ALA A 76 14.76 10.76 -6.91
N GLU A 77 14.29 9.63 -6.36
CA GLU A 77 14.84 8.97 -5.17
C GLU A 77 14.81 9.86 -3.90
N GLU A 78 13.99 10.90 -3.89
CA GLU A 78 13.79 11.74 -2.72
C GLU A 78 12.74 11.10 -1.80
N ALA A 79 12.99 11.14 -0.48
CA ALA A 79 12.10 10.57 0.50
C ALA A 79 10.75 11.29 0.51
N VAL A 80 9.67 10.52 0.32
CA VAL A 80 8.29 11.01 0.46
C VAL A 80 7.79 10.76 1.87
N VAL A 81 8.00 9.54 2.38
CA VAL A 81 7.80 9.18 3.79
C VAL A 81 8.96 8.28 4.21
N SER A 82 9.76 8.69 5.18
CA SER A 82 10.88 7.91 5.69
C SER A 82 11.07 8.12 7.18
N ILE A 83 11.96 7.36 7.82
CA ILE A 83 12.37 7.61 9.21
C ILE A 83 13.05 8.98 9.43
N HIS A 84 13.28 9.75 8.37
CA HIS A 84 13.89 11.07 8.39
C HIS A 84 12.92 12.22 8.04
N THR A 85 11.67 11.92 7.68
CA THR A 85 10.63 12.91 7.35
C THR A 85 9.78 13.31 8.57
N THR A 86 8.95 14.35 8.42
CA THR A 86 8.13 14.90 9.52
C THR A 86 6.85 14.09 9.76
N ASN A 87 6.98 12.88 10.28
CA ASN A 87 5.90 11.88 10.28
C ASN A 87 4.73 12.11 11.25
N TYR A 88 4.71 13.20 12.02
CA TYR A 88 3.66 13.46 13.01
C TYR A 88 2.25 13.55 12.41
N ASN A 89 2.13 13.88 11.12
CA ASN A 89 0.84 13.94 10.43
C ASN A 89 0.22 12.56 10.17
N PHE A 90 0.96 11.47 10.37
CA PHE A 90 0.44 10.09 10.33
C PHE A 90 -0.17 9.64 11.66
N ARG A 91 -0.15 10.47 12.70
CA ARG A 91 -0.75 10.14 13.99
C ARG A 91 -2.23 9.83 13.85
N ASN A 92 -2.66 8.70 14.39
CA ASN A 92 -4.02 8.18 14.29
C ASN A 92 -4.49 7.88 12.84
N LYS A 93 -3.57 7.75 11.87
CA LYS A 93 -3.89 7.46 10.47
C LYS A 93 -3.53 6.02 10.11
N GLY A 94 -3.91 5.62 8.90
CA GLY A 94 -3.42 4.40 8.26
C GLY A 94 -2.40 4.67 7.16
N LEU A 95 -1.53 3.70 6.92
CA LEU A 95 -0.63 3.68 5.76
C LEU A 95 -0.69 2.31 5.07
N TYR A 96 -0.99 2.29 3.79
CA TYR A 96 -1.04 1.10 2.95
C TYR A 96 -0.06 1.24 1.80
N CYS A 97 1.00 0.44 1.78
CA CYS A 97 2.09 0.55 0.83
C CYS A 97 2.20 -0.70 -0.06
N VAL A 98 2.28 -0.47 -1.36
CA VAL A 98 2.86 -1.40 -2.34
C VAL A 98 4.28 -0.90 -2.63
N ALA A 99 5.21 -1.23 -1.73
CA ALA A 99 6.60 -0.82 -1.79
C ALA A 99 7.52 -1.83 -1.07
N CYS A 100 8.74 -1.99 -1.57
CA CYS A 100 9.72 -2.93 -1.03
C CYS A 100 10.21 -2.50 0.37
N SER A 101 10.40 -3.48 1.26
CA SER A 101 11.13 -3.37 2.54
C SER A 101 10.70 -2.28 3.54
N CYS A 102 9.65 -1.51 3.24
CA CYS A 102 9.19 -0.39 4.06
C CYS A 102 8.64 -0.83 5.43
N ALA A 103 8.35 -2.12 5.63
CA ALA A 103 7.95 -2.62 6.93
C ALA A 103 9.13 -2.85 7.91
N GLN A 104 10.38 -2.72 7.48
CA GLN A 104 11.54 -3.04 8.34
C GLN A 104 11.78 -1.97 9.41
N LYS A 105 11.96 -0.70 9.04
CA LYS A 105 12.17 0.40 10.01
C LYS A 105 11.11 1.49 9.92
N LEU A 106 10.60 1.79 8.72
CA LEU A 106 9.56 2.80 8.56
C LEU A 106 8.29 2.42 9.35
N HIS A 107 7.80 1.18 9.25
CA HIS A 107 6.63 0.74 10.04
C HIS A 107 6.82 0.89 11.56
N PRO A 108 7.86 0.32 12.20
CA PRO A 108 8.09 0.53 13.63
C PRO A 108 8.21 2.01 14.03
N HIS A 109 8.84 2.83 13.18
CA HIS A 109 8.97 4.25 13.40
C HIS A 109 7.61 4.96 13.41
N LEU A 110 6.77 4.73 12.39
CA LEU A 110 5.42 5.31 12.33
C LEU A 110 4.51 4.78 13.43
N LYS A 111 4.64 3.50 13.81
CA LYS A 111 3.91 2.90 14.92
C LYS A 111 4.22 3.58 16.25
N ALA A 112 5.48 3.99 16.47
CA ALA A 112 5.87 4.79 17.63
C ALA A 112 5.24 6.20 17.64
N HIS A 113 4.71 6.65 16.50
CA HIS A 113 3.97 7.91 16.33
C HIS A 113 2.44 7.71 16.27
N ASP A 114 1.92 6.66 16.90
CA ASP A 114 0.49 6.29 16.96
C ASP A 114 -0.17 6.03 15.59
N LEU A 115 0.56 5.46 14.61
CA LEU A 115 -0.07 4.93 13.39
C LEU A 115 -1.05 3.80 13.77
N ARG A 116 -2.29 3.86 13.27
CA ARG A 116 -3.37 2.91 13.63
C ARG A 116 -3.24 1.57 12.95
N PHE A 117 -2.83 1.59 11.69
CA PHE A 117 -2.57 0.38 10.95
C PHE A 117 -1.57 0.62 9.82
N PHE A 118 -0.90 -0.46 9.44
CA PHE A 118 0.11 -0.49 8.40
C PHE A 118 -0.07 -1.74 7.54
N VAL A 119 0.02 -1.56 6.23
CA VAL A 119 0.22 -2.63 5.26
C VAL A 119 1.43 -2.31 4.40
N GLY A 120 2.32 -3.28 4.23
CA GLY A 120 3.52 -3.13 3.42
C GLY A 120 4.34 -4.40 3.44
N TYR A 121 5.60 -4.34 3.01
CA TYR A 121 6.44 -5.53 2.88
C TYR A 121 7.74 -5.36 3.67
N ASN A 122 8.17 -6.42 4.36
CA ASN A 122 9.43 -6.46 5.10
C ASN A 122 10.62 -6.93 4.24
N ASN A 123 10.40 -7.20 2.96
CA ASN A 123 11.39 -7.60 1.98
C ASN A 123 11.02 -7.03 0.60
N THR A 124 11.76 -7.41 -0.43
CA THR A 124 11.44 -7.03 -1.82
C THR A 124 10.04 -7.48 -2.21
N PHE A 125 9.34 -6.64 -2.97
CA PHE A 125 8.11 -7.00 -3.66
C PHE A 125 8.44 -7.30 -5.11
N ASN A 126 8.12 -8.50 -5.57
CA ASN A 126 8.52 -8.99 -6.88
C ASN A 126 7.29 -9.09 -7.80
N VAL A 127 7.48 -8.81 -9.09
CA VAL A 127 6.44 -8.94 -10.12
C VAL A 127 7.04 -9.68 -11.31
N ARG A 128 6.28 -10.61 -11.88
CA ARG A 128 6.72 -11.42 -13.02
C ARG A 128 5.56 -11.77 -13.93
N GLY A 129 5.76 -11.64 -15.24
CA GLY A 129 4.75 -12.06 -16.22
C GLY A 129 3.54 -11.15 -16.19
N GLU A 130 2.34 -11.73 -16.20
CA GLU A 130 1.10 -10.96 -16.12
C GLU A 130 0.97 -10.26 -14.76
N HIS A 131 0.65 -8.96 -14.79
CA HIS A 131 0.58 -8.15 -13.57
C HIS A 131 -0.69 -8.39 -12.74
N GLU A 132 -1.79 -8.82 -13.38
CA GLU A 132 -3.10 -8.92 -12.74
C GLU A 132 -3.10 -9.78 -11.45
N PRO A 133 -2.48 -10.97 -11.38
CA PRO A 133 -2.40 -11.74 -10.13
C PRO A 133 -1.70 -10.99 -9.00
N PHE A 134 -0.66 -10.21 -9.33
CA PHE A 134 0.10 -9.42 -8.36
C PHE A 134 -0.70 -8.21 -7.87
N ILE A 135 -1.38 -7.50 -8.76
CA ILE A 135 -2.25 -6.37 -8.43
C ILE A 135 -3.40 -6.85 -7.54
N ASN A 136 -4.11 -7.90 -7.95
CA ASN A 136 -5.22 -8.48 -7.22
C ASN A 136 -4.81 -8.89 -5.80
N SER A 137 -3.63 -9.51 -5.66
CA SER A 137 -3.11 -9.92 -4.36
C SER A 137 -2.72 -8.71 -3.49
N ALA A 138 -2.02 -7.72 -4.06
CA ALA A 138 -1.55 -6.54 -3.35
C ALA A 138 -2.68 -5.61 -2.88
N ILE A 139 -3.80 -5.55 -3.60
CA ILE A 139 -4.92 -4.63 -3.32
C ILE A 139 -6.07 -5.29 -2.53
N ALA A 140 -6.14 -6.62 -2.47
CA ALA A 140 -7.26 -7.34 -1.84
C ALA A 140 -7.54 -6.90 -0.38
N GLY A 141 -6.50 -6.61 0.40
CA GLY A 141 -6.63 -6.12 1.76
C GLY A 141 -7.27 -4.73 1.82
N LEU A 142 -6.78 -3.79 1.01
CA LEU A 142 -7.36 -2.45 0.90
C LEU A 142 -8.83 -2.52 0.48
N LYS A 143 -9.13 -3.31 -0.56
CA LYS A 143 -10.50 -3.51 -1.07
C LYS A 143 -11.45 -3.99 0.02
N SER A 144 -11.05 -5.00 0.77
CA SER A 144 -11.87 -5.53 1.86
C SER A 144 -12.09 -4.50 2.97
N PHE A 145 -11.02 -3.81 3.39
CA PHE A 145 -11.11 -2.82 4.47
C PHE A 145 -12.00 -1.63 4.11
N LEU A 146 -11.87 -1.10 2.89
CA LEU A 146 -12.69 0.02 2.42
C LEU A 146 -14.15 -0.36 2.15
N ASN A 147 -14.43 -1.64 1.92
CA ASN A 147 -15.79 -2.19 1.83
C ASN A 147 -16.45 -2.40 3.22
N GLY A 148 -15.78 -2.02 4.32
CA GLY A 148 -16.33 -2.06 5.68
C GLY A 148 -16.04 -3.34 6.45
N ASP A 149 -15.13 -4.19 5.97
CA ASP A 149 -14.62 -5.29 6.80
C ASP A 149 -13.66 -4.77 7.88
N THR A 150 -13.60 -5.48 9.00
CA THR A 150 -12.53 -5.25 10.02
C THR A 150 -11.15 -5.54 9.44
N LEU A 151 -10.11 -4.95 10.04
CA LEU A 151 -8.72 -5.23 9.65
C LEU A 151 -8.36 -6.71 9.66
N LYS A 152 -8.86 -7.47 10.64
CA LYS A 152 -8.65 -8.91 10.69
C LYS A 152 -9.21 -9.61 9.45
N VAL A 153 -10.45 -9.32 9.09
CA VAL A 153 -11.11 -9.91 7.92
C VAL A 153 -10.42 -9.46 6.63
N ALA A 154 -9.98 -8.21 6.55
CA ALA A 154 -9.22 -7.70 5.42
C ALA A 154 -7.90 -8.45 5.21
N LYS A 155 -7.16 -8.70 6.30
CA LYS A 155 -5.95 -9.52 6.27
C LYS A 155 -6.24 -10.96 5.83
N GLU A 156 -7.26 -11.61 6.39
CA GLU A 156 -7.66 -12.97 6.01
C GLU A 156 -8.04 -13.09 4.54
N LYS A 157 -8.80 -12.11 4.00
CA LYS A 157 -9.15 -12.05 2.58
C LYS A 157 -7.94 -11.80 1.69
N MET A 158 -7.01 -10.91 2.09
CA MET A 158 -5.77 -10.67 1.34
C MET A 158 -4.93 -11.94 1.25
N ILE A 159 -4.74 -12.65 2.36
CA ILE A 159 -4.00 -13.93 2.39
C ILE A 159 -4.69 -14.99 1.53
N THR A 160 -6.01 -15.09 1.59
CA THR A 160 -6.80 -16.02 0.75
C THR A 160 -6.66 -15.69 -0.74
N THR A 161 -6.63 -14.40 -1.10
CA THR A 161 -6.39 -13.98 -2.48
C THR A 161 -5.00 -14.39 -2.94
N TYR A 162 -3.95 -14.16 -2.14
CA TYR A 162 -2.62 -14.67 -2.46
C TYR A 162 -2.63 -16.18 -2.71
N ASP A 163 -3.23 -16.97 -1.81
CA ASP A 163 -3.30 -18.43 -1.96
C ASP A 163 -4.01 -18.87 -3.25
N THR A 164 -5.08 -18.16 -3.60
CA THR A 164 -5.84 -18.43 -4.84
C THR A 164 -5.01 -18.10 -6.08
N GLN A 165 -4.34 -16.95 -6.09
CA GLN A 165 -3.51 -16.52 -7.22
C GLN A 165 -2.25 -17.39 -7.37
N ILE A 166 -1.62 -17.79 -6.27
CA ILE A 166 -0.49 -18.73 -6.25
C ILE A 166 -0.91 -20.06 -6.86
N ALA A 167 -2.03 -20.64 -6.41
CA ALA A 167 -2.51 -21.93 -6.93
C ALA A 167 -2.86 -21.87 -8.42
N ALA A 168 -3.41 -20.76 -8.89
CA ALA A 168 -3.69 -20.55 -10.31
C ALA A 168 -2.38 -20.45 -11.13
N LEU A 169 -1.42 -19.65 -10.67
CA LEU A 169 -0.13 -19.46 -11.33
C LEU A 169 0.74 -20.72 -11.29
N ASP A 170 0.66 -21.56 -10.26
CA ASP A 170 1.45 -22.79 -10.16
C ASP A 170 1.20 -23.76 -11.34
N ILE A 171 0.05 -23.62 -12.01
CA ILE A 171 -0.30 -24.39 -13.21
C ILE A 171 0.26 -23.75 -14.49
N ILE A 172 0.24 -22.42 -14.59
CA ILE A 172 0.47 -21.68 -15.85
C ILE A 172 1.83 -20.97 -15.93
N ASP A 173 2.32 -20.43 -14.82
CA ASP A 173 3.66 -19.85 -14.64
C ASP A 173 4.15 -20.11 -13.20
N PRO A 174 4.74 -21.30 -12.94
CA PRO A 174 5.22 -21.67 -11.62
C PRO A 174 6.25 -20.71 -11.04
N MET A 175 7.00 -19.99 -11.89
CA MET A 175 7.95 -18.98 -11.40
C MET A 175 7.24 -17.74 -10.91
N ALA A 176 6.17 -17.29 -11.57
CA ALA A 176 5.34 -16.20 -11.06
C ALA A 176 4.64 -16.59 -9.75
N ALA A 177 4.23 -17.86 -9.61
CA ALA A 177 3.70 -18.38 -8.34
C ALA A 177 4.72 -18.28 -7.19
N VAL A 178 5.99 -18.62 -7.45
CA VAL A 178 7.08 -18.46 -6.46
C VAL A 178 7.26 -16.99 -6.05
N GLU A 179 7.19 -16.05 -6.99
CA GLU A 179 7.27 -14.62 -6.64
C GLU A 179 6.09 -14.17 -5.76
N LEU A 180 4.88 -14.68 -5.99
CA LEU A 180 3.74 -14.40 -5.10
C LEU A 180 3.88 -15.04 -3.72
N VAL A 181 4.46 -16.23 -3.61
CA VAL A 181 4.78 -16.84 -2.30
C VAL A 181 5.74 -15.92 -1.55
N HIS A 182 6.80 -15.45 -2.22
CA HIS A 182 7.74 -14.50 -1.62
C HIS A 182 7.05 -13.21 -1.15
N ASN A 183 6.20 -12.61 -1.99
CA ASN A 183 5.44 -11.40 -1.61
C ASN A 183 4.52 -11.65 -0.41
N LYS A 184 3.83 -12.79 -0.38
CA LYS A 184 2.95 -13.17 0.73
C LYS A 184 3.74 -13.34 2.03
N GLU A 185 4.90 -14.00 1.99
CA GLU A 185 5.76 -14.19 3.16
C GLU A 185 6.38 -12.87 3.64
N ALA A 186 6.63 -11.94 2.71
CA ALA A 186 7.12 -10.61 3.02
C ALA A 186 6.04 -9.65 3.56
N LEU A 187 4.76 -9.98 3.42
CA LEU A 187 3.65 -9.11 3.78
C LEU A 187 3.61 -8.84 5.30
N VAL A 188 3.60 -7.56 5.65
CA VAL A 188 3.31 -7.08 7.00
C VAL A 188 1.96 -6.40 6.97
N PHE A 189 1.02 -6.95 7.75
CA PHE A 189 -0.31 -6.41 7.94
C PHE A 189 -0.57 -6.31 9.45
N ASP A 190 -0.42 -5.10 9.99
CA ASP A 190 -0.39 -4.79 11.42
C ASP A 190 -1.37 -3.67 11.77
N GLY A 191 -2.07 -3.80 12.89
CA GLY A 191 -3.10 -2.87 13.36
C GLY A 191 -3.99 -3.54 14.41
N ASN A 192 -5.01 -2.83 14.88
CA ASN A 192 -6.03 -3.44 15.75
C ASN A 192 -6.99 -4.29 14.91
N ASP A 193 -7.12 -5.57 15.21
CA ASP A 193 -7.95 -6.55 14.49
C ASP A 193 -9.40 -6.08 14.28
N ASP A 194 -9.99 -5.39 15.28
CA ASP A 194 -11.39 -4.93 15.25
C ASP A 194 -11.56 -3.56 14.57
N LEU A 195 -10.48 -2.92 14.12
CA LEU A 195 -10.54 -1.60 13.48
C LEU A 195 -11.33 -1.68 12.18
N LEU A 196 -12.27 -0.75 12.02
CA LEU A 196 -12.98 -0.46 10.77
C LEU A 196 -12.41 0.80 10.13
N PHE A 197 -12.62 0.96 8.81
CA PHE A 197 -12.22 2.20 8.11
C PHE A 197 -12.88 3.44 8.73
N SER A 198 -14.15 3.34 9.13
CA SER A 198 -14.90 4.41 9.80
C SER A 198 -14.31 4.83 11.15
N ASP A 199 -13.44 4.02 11.77
CA ASP A 199 -12.82 4.34 13.06
C ASP A 199 -11.56 5.22 12.93
N LEU A 200 -11.16 5.57 11.69
CA LEU A 200 -10.01 6.43 11.41
C LEU A 200 -10.37 7.94 11.38
N GLN A 201 -11.60 8.28 11.76
CA GLN A 201 -12.13 9.65 11.83
C GLN A 201 -11.50 10.49 12.95
#